data_AF-F4AWN2-F1
#
_entry.id   AF-F4AWN2-F1
#
_cell.length_a   1.000
_cell.length_b   1.000
_cell.length_c   1.000
_cell.angle_alpha   90.00
_cell.angle_beta   90.00
_cell.angle_gamma   90.00
#
_symmetry.space_group_name_H-M   'P 1'
#
loop_
_entity.id
_entity.type
_entity.pdbx_description
1 polymer ?
#
loop_
_entity_poly.entity_id
_entity_poly.type
_entity_poly.pdbx_seq_one_letter_code
_entity_poly.pdbx_strand_id
1 'polypeptide(L)'
;MPEDQSKNAQDKSLSQQEIDACINTLQQLVADTNQLFELPEEQRTELLKASGMLSRPNRDEFQRRRKDAKKAAKRKMITRDKHARKTTGIRSAREASLFVAPKLLGAAAIPEDTPELESPRNCYVCKTVYTKLHHFYDTMCTSCGDLNYAKRFQTADLNGQVAVITGSRLKIGYHITLMLLRSGATVVATTRFPADSAIRYAKEEDYGDWSDRLHIHGLDLRHIPSVEIFCNYIEQKYDRLDILINNAAQTVRRPSGFYFHLMENEKLPVDQLPKLAQPLLQNHITCLQELSDLSVSTAKTSKNNVLPVTWHGPEPGIGLRNSAELSQIPYSFDNSLQTSEVFPEGKLDADLQQVDLRKTNSWRLKLGEIETTEMVEVQLVNAVAPFVLCNRLSNLMMKENTGQKHIINVSAMEGKFHRFKKEDRHPHTNMAKAALNMLTHTSSATFAKSGIYMNAVDTGWVTDEDPAELSKKKVEVHDFQPPLDIVDGAARVMDPLIDGINTGKHWSGKFLKDYFPIDW
;
A
#
# COMPACT_ATOMS: atom_id res chain seq x y z
N MET A 1 49.41 -15.02 -17.06
CA MET A 1 50.54 -14.12 -16.75
C MET A 1 50.36 -12.88 -17.61
N PRO A 2 50.26 -11.66 -17.05
CA PRO A 2 50.74 -11.23 -15.74
C PRO A 2 49.70 -11.34 -14.63
N GLU A 3 50.21 -11.47 -13.41
CA GLU A 3 49.50 -11.69 -12.16
C GLU A 3 48.92 -10.39 -11.60
N ASP A 4 47.65 -10.46 -11.24
CA ASP A 4 46.91 -9.44 -10.49
C ASP A 4 47.30 -9.54 -9.00
N GLN A 5 48.42 -8.92 -8.63
CA GLN A 5 48.87 -8.79 -7.23
C GLN A 5 48.15 -7.65 -6.50
N SER A 6 46.82 -7.70 -6.44
CA SER A 6 46.00 -6.72 -5.71
C SER A 6 45.13 -7.34 -4.61
N LYS A 7 45.65 -8.33 -3.86
CA LYS A 7 44.94 -8.91 -2.71
C LYS A 7 45.87 -9.22 -1.54
N ASN A 8 46.00 -8.25 -0.62
CA ASN A 8 46.06 -8.41 0.84
C ASN A 8 46.66 -7.15 1.50
N ALA A 9 45.85 -6.10 1.65
CA ALA A 9 46.09 -5.12 2.70
C ALA A 9 45.00 -5.37 3.76
N GLN A 10 45.39 -6.04 4.84
CA GLN A 10 44.57 -6.17 6.05
C GLN A 10 44.23 -4.77 6.56
N ASP A 11 42.95 -4.54 6.78
CA ASP A 11 42.39 -3.32 7.37
C ASP A 11 42.73 -3.28 8.88
N LYS A 12 44.01 -3.04 9.22
CA LYS A 12 44.46 -2.79 10.60
C LYS A 12 44.30 -1.31 10.89
N SER A 13 43.21 -0.94 11.57
CA SER A 13 43.11 0.39 12.17
C SER A 13 44.14 0.53 13.29
N LEU A 14 45.00 1.55 13.24
CA LEU A 14 45.97 1.86 14.30
C LEU A 14 45.23 2.13 15.62
N SER A 15 45.71 1.54 16.71
CA SER A 15 45.24 1.85 18.06
C SER A 15 45.73 3.24 18.49
N GLN A 16 45.02 3.87 19.44
CA GLN A 16 45.44 5.17 19.98
C GLN A 16 46.83 5.09 20.61
N GLN A 17 47.18 3.98 21.27
CA GLN A 17 48.49 3.75 21.88
C GLN A 17 49.62 3.73 20.85
N GLU A 18 49.42 3.10 19.68
CA GLU A 18 50.41 3.09 18.59
C GLU A 18 50.60 4.48 17.98
N ILE A 19 49.52 5.27 17.87
CA ILE A 19 49.58 6.66 17.40
C ILE A 19 50.36 7.52 18.40
N ASP A 20 50.06 7.40 19.69
CA ASP A 20 50.73 8.17 20.75
C ASP A 20 52.22 7.81 20.84
N ALA A 21 52.56 6.52 20.72
CA ALA A 21 53.95 6.07 20.66
C ALA A 21 54.69 6.62 19.42
N CYS A 22 54.05 6.61 18.26
CA CYS A 22 54.61 7.19 17.02
C CYS A 22 54.85 8.69 17.15
N ILE A 23 53.90 9.43 17.72
CA ILE A 23 54.04 10.87 17.98
C ILE A 23 55.22 11.13 18.93
N ASN A 24 55.34 10.36 20.02
CA ASN A 24 56.43 10.50 20.99
C ASN A 24 57.81 10.22 20.33
N THR A 25 57.93 9.14 19.57
CA THR A 25 59.17 8.81 18.83
C THR A 25 59.56 9.92 17.86
N LEU A 26 58.61 10.45 17.08
CA LEU A 26 58.89 11.58 16.17
C LEU A 26 59.31 12.84 16.93
N GLN A 27 58.67 13.13 18.08
CA GLN A 27 59.04 14.27 18.93
C GLN A 27 60.46 14.12 19.51
N GLN A 28 60.85 12.92 19.93
CA GLN A 28 62.20 12.64 20.44
C GLN A 28 63.26 12.81 19.34
N LEU A 29 63.00 12.30 18.13
CA LEU A 29 63.90 12.48 16.98
C LEU A 29 64.01 13.94 16.52
N VAL A 30 62.96 14.76 16.74
CA VAL A 30 63.00 16.21 16.51
C VAL A 30 63.77 16.93 17.61
N ALA A 31 63.67 16.47 18.87
CA ALA A 31 64.36 17.07 20.01
C ALA A 31 65.87 16.76 20.02
N ASP A 32 66.29 15.59 19.54
CA ASP A 32 67.70 15.20 19.37
C ASP A 32 67.95 14.66 17.96
N THR A 33 68.37 15.55 17.06
CA THR A 33 68.58 15.24 15.65
C THR A 33 69.80 14.35 15.39
N ASN A 34 70.71 14.16 16.35
CA ASN A 34 71.88 13.31 16.15
C ASN A 34 71.49 11.85 15.99
N GLN A 35 70.45 11.42 16.71
CA GLN A 35 69.89 10.06 16.61
C GLN A 35 69.41 9.72 15.19
N LEU A 36 68.99 10.70 14.38
CA LEU A 36 68.66 10.47 12.97
C LEU A 36 69.88 10.09 12.13
N PHE A 37 71.06 10.61 12.45
CA PHE A 37 72.31 10.30 11.75
C PHE A 37 72.98 9.00 12.25
N GLU A 38 72.55 8.49 13.41
CA GLU A 38 72.96 7.19 13.95
C GLU A 38 72.17 6.02 13.34
N LEU A 39 71.00 6.30 12.74
CA LEU A 39 70.22 5.30 12.01
C LEU A 39 70.92 4.89 10.70
N PRO A 40 70.77 3.63 10.27
CA PRO A 40 71.16 3.20 8.92
C PRO A 40 70.53 4.10 7.85
N GLU A 41 71.31 4.43 6.81
CA GLU A 41 70.92 5.37 5.75
C GLU A 41 69.57 5.01 5.10
N GLU A 42 69.34 3.71 4.89
CA GLU A 42 68.09 3.17 4.34
C GLU A 42 66.88 3.47 5.25
N GLN A 43 67.00 3.22 6.56
CA GLN A 43 65.94 3.47 7.54
C GLN A 43 65.63 4.95 7.70
N ARG A 44 66.67 5.80 7.74
CA ARG A 44 66.52 7.26 7.79
C ARG A 44 65.78 7.79 6.56
N THR A 45 66.15 7.30 5.38
CA THR A 45 65.55 7.72 4.11
C THR A 45 64.06 7.35 4.06
N GLU A 46 63.71 6.12 4.45
CA GLU A 46 62.32 5.69 4.50
C GLU A 46 61.50 6.44 5.57
N LEU A 47 62.06 6.70 6.75
CA LEU A 47 61.38 7.50 7.79
C LEU A 47 61.04 8.93 7.29
N LEU A 48 62.00 9.61 6.67
CA LEU A 48 61.82 10.96 6.15
C LEU A 48 60.84 10.99 4.98
N LYS A 49 60.94 10.02 4.07
CA LYS A 49 60.04 9.85 2.93
C LYS A 49 58.60 9.60 3.38
N ALA A 50 58.38 8.68 4.34
CA ALA A 50 57.07 8.40 4.91
C ALA A 50 56.48 9.62 5.63
N SER A 51 57.29 10.30 6.46
CA SER A 51 56.89 11.52 7.18
C SER A 51 56.54 12.66 6.22
N GLY A 52 57.30 12.81 5.14
CA GLY A 52 57.05 13.78 4.06
C GLY A 52 55.77 13.48 3.28
N MET A 53 55.55 12.22 2.89
CA MET A 53 54.31 11.78 2.22
C MET A 53 53.06 11.93 3.10
N LEU A 54 53.21 11.77 4.42
CA LEU A 54 52.12 11.98 5.37
C LEU A 54 51.80 13.46 5.56
N SER A 55 52.82 14.29 5.82
CA SER A 55 52.68 15.72 6.16
C SER A 55 52.45 16.64 4.95
N ARG A 56 53.10 16.37 3.81
CA ARG A 56 53.07 17.19 2.59
C ARG A 56 52.85 16.32 1.34
N PRO A 57 51.65 15.71 1.20
CA PRO A 57 51.32 14.94 0.00
C PRO A 57 51.32 15.83 -1.26
N ASN A 58 51.49 15.22 -2.43
CA ASN A 58 51.33 15.93 -3.70
C ASN A 58 49.87 16.41 -3.88
N ARG A 59 49.64 17.30 -4.86
CA ARG A 59 48.33 17.95 -5.08
C ARG A 59 47.20 16.93 -5.29
N ASP A 60 47.44 15.89 -6.08
CA ASP A 60 46.43 14.88 -6.40
C ASP A 60 46.06 14.03 -5.17
N GLU A 61 47.07 13.63 -4.39
CA GLU A 61 46.90 12.89 -3.15
C GLU A 61 46.19 13.73 -2.09
N PHE A 62 46.53 15.02 -1.96
CA PHE A 62 45.84 15.93 -1.05
C PHE A 62 44.36 16.10 -1.42
N GLN A 63 44.05 16.27 -2.71
CA GLN A 63 42.67 16.33 -3.20
C GLN A 63 41.92 15.03 -2.96
N ARG A 64 42.56 13.87 -3.18
CA ARG A 64 42.01 12.54 -2.89
C ARG A 64 41.66 12.40 -1.40
N ARG A 65 42.60 12.68 -0.50
CA ARG A 65 42.39 12.62 0.96
C ARG A 65 41.25 13.52 1.42
N ARG A 66 41.18 14.77 0.94
CA ARG A 66 40.09 15.70 1.29
C ARG A 66 38.73 15.20 0.79
N LYS A 67 38.67 14.66 -0.43
CA LYS A 67 37.46 14.08 -1.01
C LYS A 67 37.01 12.85 -0.21
N ASP A 68 37.94 12.00 0.19
CA ASP A 68 37.64 10.76 0.92
C ASP A 68 37.26 11.05 2.38
N ALA A 69 37.90 12.01 3.04
CA ALA A 69 37.47 12.50 4.36
C ALA A 69 36.04 13.06 4.32
N LYS A 70 35.71 13.88 3.32
CA LYS A 70 34.34 14.41 3.13
C LYS A 70 33.32 13.28 2.87
N LYS A 71 33.67 12.27 2.08
CA LYS A 71 32.83 11.08 1.87
C LYS A 71 32.65 10.28 3.15
N ALA A 72 33.72 10.08 3.93
CA ALA A 72 33.68 9.34 5.19
C ALA A 72 32.79 10.04 6.23
N ALA A 73 32.94 11.36 6.38
CA ALA A 73 32.05 12.18 7.23
C ALA A 73 30.59 12.07 6.78
N LYS A 74 30.32 12.20 5.47
CA LYS A 74 28.98 12.04 4.90
C LYS A 74 28.40 10.64 5.15
N ARG A 75 29.21 9.58 5.06
CA ARG A 75 28.78 8.20 5.38
C ARG A 75 28.39 8.08 6.85
N LYS A 76 29.20 8.60 7.78
CA LYS A 76 28.90 8.61 9.22
C LYS A 76 27.58 9.33 9.52
N MET A 77 27.38 10.52 8.93
CA MET A 77 26.13 11.28 9.02
C MET A 77 24.92 10.47 8.51
N ILE A 78 25.02 9.87 7.31
CA ILE A 78 23.94 9.02 6.75
C ILE A 78 23.61 7.85 7.67
N THR A 79 24.62 7.20 8.25
CA THR A 79 24.42 6.07 9.17
C THR A 79 23.70 6.50 10.45
N ARG A 80 24.07 7.64 11.04
CA ARG A 80 23.38 8.20 12.22
C ARG A 80 21.94 8.56 11.91
N ASP A 81 21.70 9.28 10.83
CA ASP A 81 20.36 9.65 10.39
C ASP A 81 19.49 8.42 10.09
N LYS A 82 20.08 7.34 9.54
CA LYS A 82 19.38 6.07 9.33
C LYS A 82 19.02 5.40 10.65
N HIS A 83 19.91 5.42 11.64
CA HIS A 83 19.62 4.90 12.97
C HIS A 83 18.50 5.70 13.67
N ALA A 84 18.55 7.03 13.61
CA ALA A 84 17.52 7.91 14.16
C ALA A 84 16.14 7.69 13.52
N ARG A 85 16.07 7.43 12.20
CA ARG A 85 14.78 7.08 11.57
C ARG A 85 14.27 5.72 11.98
N LYS A 86 15.15 4.75 12.21
CA LYS A 86 14.77 3.38 12.57
C LYS A 86 13.93 3.31 13.85
N THR A 87 14.11 4.28 14.75
CA THR A 87 13.39 4.33 16.04
C THR A 87 11.97 4.89 15.95
N THR A 88 11.50 5.35 14.79
CA THR A 88 10.13 5.87 14.65
C THR A 88 9.11 4.74 14.60
N GLY A 89 7.90 5.01 15.10
CA GLY A 89 6.82 4.01 15.20
C GLY A 89 6.47 3.34 13.86
N ILE A 90 6.44 4.09 12.76
CA ILE A 90 6.12 3.55 11.43
C ILE A 90 7.20 2.58 10.92
N ARG A 91 8.47 2.81 11.28
CA ARG A 91 9.58 1.91 10.92
C ARG A 91 9.51 0.63 11.75
N SER A 92 9.27 0.74 13.05
CA SER A 92 9.10 -0.42 13.93
C SER A 92 7.89 -1.28 13.55
N ALA A 93 6.76 -0.67 13.18
CA ALA A 93 5.56 -1.39 12.76
C ALA A 93 5.79 -2.25 11.49
N ARG A 94 6.75 -1.86 10.63
CA ARG A 94 7.11 -2.58 9.41
C ARG A 94 8.10 -3.74 9.64
N GLU A 95 8.76 -3.79 10.79
CA GLU A 95 9.68 -4.90 11.13
C GLU A 95 8.92 -6.13 11.65
N ALA A 96 7.63 -5.97 12.00
CA ALA A 96 6.78 -7.07 12.42
C ALA A 96 6.58 -8.10 11.29
N SER A 97 6.61 -9.39 11.64
CA SER A 97 6.37 -10.48 10.68
C SER A 97 4.93 -10.54 10.17
N LEU A 98 3.99 -10.03 10.97
CA LEU A 98 2.59 -9.85 10.62
C LEU A 98 2.21 -8.41 10.88
N PHE A 99 1.53 -7.79 9.93
CA PHE A 99 1.04 -6.43 10.11
C PHE A 99 -0.04 -6.42 11.20
N VAL A 100 0.16 -5.60 12.22
CA VAL A 100 -0.83 -5.30 13.26
C VAL A 100 -1.01 -3.80 13.28
N ALA A 101 -2.26 -3.34 13.18
CA ALA A 101 -2.57 -1.92 13.23
C ALA A 101 -2.04 -1.31 14.55
N PRO A 102 -1.19 -0.28 14.48
CA PRO A 102 -0.68 0.38 15.68
C PRO A 102 -1.82 0.97 16.51
N LYS A 103 -1.83 0.66 17.81
CA LYS A 103 -2.78 1.24 18.77
C LYS A 103 -2.42 2.71 19.05
N LEU A 104 -3.43 3.52 19.37
CA LEU A 104 -3.22 4.92 19.76
C LEU A 104 -2.39 4.98 21.04
N LEU A 105 -1.31 5.76 21.02
CA LEU A 105 -0.54 6.07 22.22
C LEU A 105 -1.29 7.09 23.06
N GLY A 106 -1.44 6.84 24.36
CA GLY A 106 -1.93 7.85 25.29
C GLY A 106 -0.96 9.03 25.36
N ALA A 107 -1.46 10.23 25.67
CA ALA A 107 -0.65 11.46 25.67
C ALA A 107 0.64 11.36 26.51
N ALA A 108 0.59 10.65 27.65
CA ALA A 108 1.76 10.42 28.52
C ALA A 108 2.81 9.45 27.94
N ALA A 109 2.46 8.67 26.92
CA ALA A 109 3.35 7.71 26.25
C ALA A 109 4.01 8.29 24.99
N ILE A 110 3.65 9.51 24.58
CA ILE A 110 4.29 10.20 23.45
C ILE A 110 5.62 10.78 23.95
N PRO A 111 6.76 10.39 23.37
CA PRO A 111 8.06 10.93 23.77
C PRO A 111 8.13 12.45 23.52
N GLU A 112 8.46 13.24 24.55
CA GLU A 112 8.67 14.69 24.43
C GLU A 112 9.95 15.01 23.64
N ASP A 113 10.97 14.16 23.79
CA ASP A 113 12.26 14.29 23.11
C ASP A 113 12.35 13.28 21.94
N THR A 114 12.18 13.79 20.72
CA THR A 114 12.30 13.01 19.50
C THR A 114 13.62 13.29 18.80
N PRO A 115 14.25 12.29 18.15
CA PRO A 115 15.56 12.47 17.54
C PRO A 115 15.57 13.56 16.45
N GLU A 116 16.70 14.26 16.34
CA GLU A 116 16.96 15.24 15.29
C GLU A 116 17.95 14.69 14.26
N LEU A 117 17.67 14.94 12.98
CA LEU A 117 18.54 14.55 11.87
C LEU A 117 19.67 15.56 11.65
N GLU A 118 20.88 15.07 11.35
CA GLU A 118 22.00 15.92 10.94
C GLU A 118 21.77 16.48 9.53
N SER A 119 21.01 15.80 8.68
CA SER A 119 20.65 16.27 7.34
C SER A 119 19.16 16.68 7.22
N PRO A 120 18.87 17.90 6.72
CA PRO A 120 17.51 18.37 6.55
C PRO A 120 16.76 17.57 5.47
N ARG A 121 15.46 17.33 5.68
CA ARG A 121 14.58 16.60 4.74
C ARG A 121 13.31 17.38 4.44
N ASN A 122 12.70 17.11 3.29
CA ASN A 122 11.41 17.69 2.92
C ASN A 122 10.27 16.82 3.44
N CYS A 123 9.27 17.45 4.07
CA CYS A 123 8.05 16.79 4.53
C CYS A 123 7.30 16.12 3.36
N TYR A 124 6.83 14.90 3.55
CA TYR A 124 6.06 14.16 2.55
C TYR A 124 4.79 14.90 2.12
N VAL A 125 4.11 15.58 3.05
CA VAL A 125 2.86 16.30 2.80
C VAL A 125 3.14 17.73 2.31
N CYS A 126 3.56 18.64 3.21
CA CYS A 126 3.67 20.07 2.92
C CYS A 126 4.97 20.50 2.21
N LYS A 127 5.94 19.60 2.04
CA LYS A 127 7.27 19.87 1.45
C LYS A 127 8.19 20.81 2.24
N THR A 128 7.74 21.35 3.37
CA THR A 128 8.59 22.13 4.29
C THR A 128 9.79 21.32 4.76
N VAL A 129 10.94 21.98 4.87
CA VAL A 129 12.19 21.39 5.36
C VAL A 129 12.12 21.20 6.88
N TYR A 130 12.55 20.05 7.37
CA TYR A 130 12.61 19.72 8.81
C TYR A 130 13.82 18.87 9.14
N THR A 131 14.22 18.89 10.41
CA THR A 131 15.30 18.08 11.01
C THR A 131 14.78 17.23 12.17
N LYS A 132 13.89 17.78 13.00
CA LYS A 132 13.24 17.07 14.11
C LYS A 132 12.25 16.01 13.63
N LEU A 133 12.43 14.75 14.03
CA LEU A 133 11.53 13.65 13.67
C LEU A 133 10.22 13.70 14.47
N HIS A 134 9.13 13.21 13.88
CA HIS A 134 7.91 12.90 14.62
C HIS A 134 8.05 11.53 15.29
N HIS A 135 7.43 11.30 16.46
CA HIS A 135 7.56 10.05 17.20
C HIS A 135 7.13 8.82 16.37
N PHE A 136 6.12 9.01 15.51
CA PHE A 136 5.60 7.94 14.64
C PHE A 136 6.14 8.01 13.21
N TYR A 137 6.30 9.19 12.60
CA TYR A 137 6.61 9.34 11.18
C TYR A 137 8.05 9.83 10.97
N ASP A 138 8.78 9.19 10.06
CA ASP A 138 10.15 9.56 9.69
C ASP A 138 10.25 10.40 8.40
N THR A 139 9.10 10.68 7.77
CA THR A 139 9.01 11.39 6.49
C THR A 139 8.16 12.66 6.55
N MET A 140 7.66 13.05 7.72
CA MET A 140 6.81 14.24 7.91
C MET A 140 7.40 15.19 8.95
N CYS A 141 7.15 16.49 8.79
CA CYS A 141 7.36 17.45 9.88
C CYS A 141 6.34 17.21 11.00
N THR A 142 6.59 17.78 12.18
CA THR A 142 5.75 17.60 13.37
C THR A 142 4.29 17.90 13.11
N SER A 143 3.94 19.05 12.56
CA SER A 143 2.53 19.44 12.34
C SER A 143 1.78 18.51 11.37
N CYS A 144 2.41 18.08 10.28
CA CYS A 144 1.81 17.10 9.38
C CYS A 144 1.72 15.72 10.04
N GLY A 145 2.74 15.34 10.82
CA GLY A 145 2.75 14.09 11.59
C GLY A 145 1.59 14.05 12.60
N ASP A 146 1.39 15.11 13.37
CA ASP A 146 0.32 15.22 14.37
C ASP A 146 -1.06 15.10 13.72
N LEU A 147 -1.30 15.83 12.61
CA LEU A 147 -2.55 15.76 11.87
C LEU A 147 -2.80 14.33 11.34
N ASN A 148 -1.79 13.73 10.71
CA ASN A 148 -1.93 12.38 10.15
C ASN A 148 -2.17 11.36 11.25
N TYR A 149 -1.43 11.46 12.36
CA TYR A 149 -1.57 10.55 13.50
C TYR A 149 -2.96 10.67 14.13
N ALA A 150 -3.48 11.88 14.32
CA ALA A 150 -4.84 12.09 14.81
C ALA A 150 -5.89 11.51 13.86
N LYS A 151 -5.75 11.75 12.55
CA LYS A 151 -6.68 11.24 11.53
C LYS A 151 -6.67 9.70 11.41
N ARG A 152 -5.62 8.99 11.82
CA ARG A 152 -5.63 7.50 11.90
C ARG A 152 -6.73 6.96 12.82
N PHE A 153 -7.08 7.71 13.85
CA PHE A 153 -8.00 7.28 14.91
C PHE A 153 -9.31 8.06 14.90
N GLN A 154 -9.60 8.76 13.80
CA GLN A 154 -10.87 9.48 13.66
C GLN A 154 -12.04 8.50 13.61
N THR A 155 -13.17 8.94 14.18
CA THR A 155 -14.43 8.18 14.23
C THR A 155 -15.61 9.15 14.10
N ALA A 156 -16.77 8.62 13.73
CA ALA A 156 -18.04 9.32 13.70
C ALA A 156 -19.15 8.33 14.08
N ASP A 157 -20.31 8.84 14.50
CA ASP A 157 -21.48 7.99 14.71
C ASP A 157 -22.16 7.67 13.37
N LEU A 158 -22.09 6.41 12.97
CA LEU A 158 -22.71 5.88 11.74
C LEU A 158 -23.83 4.87 12.08
N ASN A 159 -24.36 4.87 13.31
CA ASN A 159 -25.45 3.99 13.69
C ASN A 159 -26.65 4.12 12.75
N GLY A 160 -27.19 2.99 12.31
CA GLY A 160 -28.33 2.93 11.38
C GLY A 160 -28.01 3.25 9.91
N GLN A 161 -26.76 3.59 9.58
CA GLN A 161 -26.33 3.78 8.20
C GLN A 161 -25.95 2.45 7.53
N VAL A 162 -26.26 2.33 6.24
CA VAL A 162 -25.86 1.16 5.42
C VAL A 162 -24.74 1.56 4.47
N ALA A 163 -23.66 0.78 4.50
CA ALA A 163 -22.47 0.97 3.68
C ALA A 163 -22.23 -0.22 2.74
N VAL A 164 -21.89 0.06 1.48
CA VAL A 164 -21.36 -0.93 0.53
C VAL A 164 -19.90 -0.59 0.25
N ILE A 165 -19.01 -1.57 0.39
CA ILE A 165 -17.58 -1.41 0.10
C ILE A 165 -17.08 -2.53 -0.81
N THR A 166 -16.28 -2.16 -1.82
CA THR A 166 -15.58 -3.12 -2.67
C THR A 166 -14.14 -3.35 -2.24
N GLY A 167 -13.64 -4.59 -2.38
CA GLY A 167 -12.25 -4.93 -2.06
C GLY A 167 -11.97 -4.97 -0.56
N SER A 168 -12.91 -5.48 0.24
CA SER A 168 -12.88 -5.45 1.71
C SER A 168 -11.94 -6.46 2.38
N ARG A 169 -11.38 -7.41 1.63
CA ARG A 169 -10.70 -8.59 2.20
C ARG A 169 -9.37 -8.27 2.89
N LEU A 170 -8.59 -7.33 2.35
CA LEU A 170 -7.22 -7.07 2.80
C LEU A 170 -6.84 -5.59 2.69
N LYS A 171 -5.72 -5.21 3.32
CA LYS A 171 -5.10 -3.88 3.26
C LYS A 171 -6.09 -2.76 3.61
N ILE A 172 -6.16 -1.73 2.78
CA ILE A 172 -6.95 -0.52 3.02
C ILE A 172 -8.44 -0.84 3.15
N GLY A 173 -8.99 -1.69 2.27
CA GLY A 173 -10.41 -2.05 2.31
C GLY A 173 -10.80 -2.82 3.58
N TYR A 174 -9.88 -3.62 4.12
CA TYR A 174 -10.07 -4.29 5.41
C TYR A 174 -10.20 -3.30 6.55
N HIS A 175 -9.27 -2.35 6.63
CA HIS A 175 -9.31 -1.32 7.68
C HIS A 175 -10.50 -0.36 7.53
N ILE A 176 -10.87 0.03 6.31
CA ILE A 176 -12.07 0.84 6.09
C ILE A 176 -13.33 0.14 6.61
N THR A 177 -13.46 -1.17 6.34
CA THR A 177 -14.59 -1.98 6.82
C THR A 177 -14.64 -1.99 8.35
N LEU A 178 -13.50 -2.20 9.02
CA LEU A 178 -13.43 -2.10 10.48
C LEU A 178 -13.78 -0.71 11.01
N MET A 179 -13.33 0.37 10.35
CA MET A 179 -13.69 1.73 10.73
C MET A 179 -15.20 1.97 10.65
N LEU A 180 -15.86 1.49 9.59
CA LEU A 180 -17.32 1.58 9.44
C LEU A 180 -18.05 0.78 10.53
N LEU A 181 -17.63 -0.47 10.77
CA LEU A 181 -18.23 -1.36 11.75
C LEU A 181 -18.10 -0.82 13.19
N ARG A 182 -16.89 -0.35 13.55
CA ARG A 182 -16.60 0.27 14.85
C ARG A 182 -17.31 1.61 15.05
N SER A 183 -17.74 2.24 13.96
CA SER A 183 -18.55 3.46 13.97
C SER A 183 -20.07 3.18 13.98
N GLY A 184 -20.51 1.91 13.99
CA GLY A 184 -21.92 1.53 14.11
C GLY A 184 -22.67 1.25 12.80
N ALA A 185 -22.02 1.36 11.64
CA ALA A 185 -22.67 1.12 10.35
C ALA A 185 -22.95 -0.38 10.08
N THR A 186 -24.01 -0.69 9.34
CA THR A 186 -24.19 -1.99 8.69
C THR A 186 -23.36 -2.01 7.41
N VAL A 187 -22.50 -3.02 7.23
CA VAL A 187 -21.54 -3.06 6.14
C VAL A 187 -21.75 -4.28 5.24
N VAL A 188 -22.04 -4.02 3.97
CA VAL A 188 -22.02 -4.99 2.89
C VAL A 188 -20.66 -4.94 2.21
N ALA A 189 -19.84 -5.93 2.52
CA ALA A 189 -18.45 -6.02 2.13
C ALA A 189 -18.30 -6.97 0.93
N THR A 190 -17.67 -6.53 -0.17
CA THR A 190 -17.49 -7.37 -1.36
C THR A 190 -16.02 -7.67 -1.67
N THR A 191 -15.78 -8.90 -2.14
CA THR A 191 -14.43 -9.41 -2.45
C THR A 191 -14.53 -10.59 -3.41
N ARG A 192 -13.46 -10.91 -4.15
CA ARG A 192 -13.38 -12.17 -4.91
C ARG A 192 -13.25 -13.42 -4.05
N PHE A 193 -12.78 -13.28 -2.81
CA PHE A 193 -12.51 -14.40 -1.90
C PHE A 193 -13.30 -14.20 -0.60
N PRO A 194 -14.60 -14.51 -0.60
CA PRO A 194 -15.48 -14.27 0.55
C PRO A 194 -15.15 -15.16 1.75
N ALA A 195 -14.77 -16.43 1.56
CA ALA A 195 -14.46 -17.32 2.69
C ALA A 195 -13.21 -16.85 3.45
N ASP A 196 -12.13 -16.53 2.75
CA ASP A 196 -10.91 -15.99 3.36
C ASP A 196 -11.18 -14.65 4.06
N SER A 197 -12.01 -13.79 3.48
CA SER A 197 -12.42 -12.54 4.12
C SER A 197 -13.18 -12.80 5.42
N ALA A 198 -14.15 -13.72 5.43
CA ALA A 198 -14.90 -14.06 6.63
C ALA A 198 -14.00 -14.63 7.75
N ILE A 199 -13.04 -15.50 7.38
CA ILE A 199 -12.05 -16.05 8.32
C ILE A 199 -11.17 -14.95 8.92
N ARG A 200 -10.81 -13.92 8.15
CA ARG A 200 -10.00 -12.78 8.65
C ARG A 200 -10.78 -11.96 9.67
N TYR A 201 -11.97 -11.50 9.32
CA TYR A 201 -12.82 -10.71 10.24
C TYR A 201 -13.19 -11.48 11.50
N ALA A 202 -13.42 -12.79 11.41
CA ALA A 202 -13.70 -13.65 12.55
C ALA A 202 -12.56 -13.75 13.59
N LYS A 203 -11.35 -13.24 13.28
CA LYS A 203 -10.18 -13.23 14.18
C LYS A 203 -9.96 -11.89 14.89
N GLU A 204 -10.74 -10.86 14.58
CA GLU A 204 -10.61 -9.57 15.26
C GLU A 204 -11.04 -9.66 16.73
N GLU A 205 -10.31 -8.97 17.61
CA GLU A 205 -10.55 -8.98 19.07
C GLU A 205 -11.97 -8.52 19.43
N ASP A 206 -12.52 -7.57 18.66
CA ASP A 206 -13.82 -6.93 18.85
C ASP A 206 -14.92 -7.51 17.92
N TYR A 207 -14.70 -8.68 17.32
CA TYR A 207 -15.68 -9.33 16.42
C TYR A 207 -17.10 -9.41 17.01
N GLY A 208 -17.21 -9.69 18.31
CA GLY A 208 -18.49 -9.83 19.01
C GLY A 208 -19.33 -8.55 19.01
N ASP A 209 -18.72 -7.38 18.83
CA ASP A 209 -19.38 -6.07 18.95
C ASP A 209 -20.09 -5.62 17.65
N TRP A 210 -19.77 -6.25 16.52
CA TRP A 210 -20.24 -5.80 15.20
C TRP A 210 -20.52 -6.91 14.18
N SER A 211 -20.25 -8.18 14.51
CA SER A 211 -20.38 -9.31 13.56
C SER A 211 -21.76 -9.46 12.94
N ASP A 212 -22.83 -9.08 13.66
CA ASP A 212 -24.22 -9.09 13.19
C ASP A 212 -24.47 -8.08 12.06
N ARG A 213 -23.64 -7.03 11.97
CA ARG A 213 -23.72 -5.94 10.99
C ARG A 213 -22.81 -6.12 9.78
N LEU A 214 -21.97 -7.16 9.75
CA LEU A 214 -21.08 -7.44 8.62
C LEU A 214 -21.66 -8.53 7.71
N HIS A 215 -21.81 -8.21 6.43
CA HIS A 215 -22.30 -9.13 5.40
C HIS A 215 -21.31 -9.21 4.25
N ILE A 216 -20.70 -10.37 4.04
CA ILE A 216 -19.63 -10.57 3.05
C ILE A 216 -20.20 -11.26 1.81
N HIS A 217 -19.98 -10.67 0.64
CA HIS A 217 -20.39 -11.23 -0.64
C HIS A 217 -19.19 -11.48 -1.56
N GLY A 218 -19.16 -12.66 -2.17
CA GLY A 218 -18.31 -12.96 -3.31
C GLY A 218 -18.72 -12.11 -4.51
N LEU A 219 -17.82 -11.32 -5.08
CA LEU A 219 -18.07 -10.51 -6.28
C LEU A 219 -16.76 -10.28 -7.06
N ASP A 220 -16.71 -10.79 -8.30
CA ASP A 220 -15.66 -10.47 -9.26
C ASP A 220 -16.08 -9.30 -10.16
N LEU A 221 -15.43 -8.15 -9.95
CA LEU A 221 -15.69 -6.91 -10.68
C LEU A 221 -15.31 -6.98 -12.17
N ARG A 222 -14.60 -8.03 -12.61
CA ARG A 222 -14.35 -8.29 -14.03
C ARG A 222 -15.61 -8.77 -14.75
N HIS A 223 -16.58 -9.32 -14.02
CA HIS A 223 -17.84 -9.80 -14.57
C HIS A 223 -18.97 -8.80 -14.32
N ILE A 224 -19.09 -7.81 -15.20
CA ILE A 224 -20.08 -6.71 -15.09
C ILE A 224 -21.53 -7.17 -14.93
N PRO A 225 -22.02 -8.23 -15.61
CA PRO A 225 -23.38 -8.71 -15.37
C PRO A 225 -23.60 -9.13 -13.90
N SER A 226 -22.58 -9.68 -13.24
CA SER A 226 -22.67 -10.01 -11.81
C SER A 226 -22.69 -8.78 -10.92
N VAL A 227 -22.00 -7.70 -11.31
CA VAL A 227 -22.05 -6.42 -10.61
C VAL A 227 -23.46 -5.83 -10.69
N GLU A 228 -24.12 -5.90 -11.86
CA GLU A 228 -25.51 -5.45 -12.01
C GLU A 228 -26.50 -6.30 -11.20
N ILE A 229 -26.34 -7.62 -11.23
CA ILE A 229 -27.14 -8.54 -10.41
C ILE A 229 -26.96 -8.24 -8.92
N PHE A 230 -25.73 -7.98 -8.48
CA PHE A 230 -25.46 -7.57 -7.11
C PHE A 230 -26.17 -6.25 -6.78
N CYS A 231 -26.16 -5.26 -7.67
CA CYS A 231 -26.91 -4.02 -7.46
C CYS A 231 -28.41 -4.28 -7.30
N ASN A 232 -29.01 -5.16 -8.11
CA ASN A 232 -30.42 -5.55 -7.97
C ASN A 232 -30.69 -6.15 -6.59
N TYR A 233 -29.82 -7.05 -6.13
CA TYR A 233 -29.93 -7.66 -4.81
C TYR A 233 -29.90 -6.60 -3.70
N ILE A 234 -28.99 -5.62 -3.78
CA ILE A 234 -28.92 -4.52 -2.80
C ILE A 234 -30.19 -3.67 -2.84
N GLU A 235 -30.68 -3.30 -4.02
CA GLU A 235 -31.91 -2.52 -4.21
C GLU A 235 -33.16 -3.22 -3.67
N GLN A 236 -33.18 -4.56 -3.65
CA GLN A 236 -34.27 -5.39 -3.13
C GLN A 236 -34.16 -5.67 -1.63
N LYS A 237 -32.93 -5.90 -1.14
CA LYS A 237 -32.67 -6.33 0.24
C LYS A 237 -32.65 -5.16 1.22
N TYR A 238 -32.22 -3.97 0.78
CA TYR A 238 -32.06 -2.79 1.62
C TYR A 238 -32.95 -1.66 1.13
N ASP A 239 -33.68 -1.04 2.06
CA ASP A 239 -34.52 0.12 1.76
C ASP A 239 -33.72 1.43 1.61
N ARG A 240 -32.48 1.43 2.11
CA ARG A 240 -31.57 2.58 2.13
C ARG A 240 -30.14 2.18 1.80
N LEU A 241 -29.39 3.13 1.27
CA LEU A 241 -27.93 3.11 1.17
C LEU A 241 -27.42 4.51 1.47
N ASP A 242 -26.42 4.62 2.33
CA ASP A 242 -25.87 5.89 2.82
C ASP A 242 -24.43 6.09 2.36
N ILE A 243 -23.65 5.00 2.31
CA ILE A 243 -22.22 5.04 2.02
C ILE A 243 -21.89 4.04 0.91
N LEU A 244 -21.22 4.50 -0.15
CA LEU A 244 -20.65 3.65 -1.20
C LEU A 244 -19.16 3.92 -1.32
N ILE A 245 -18.33 2.90 -1.08
CA ILE A 245 -16.87 2.99 -1.17
C ILE A 245 -16.38 2.08 -2.30
N ASN A 246 -16.01 2.70 -3.42
CA ASN A 246 -15.36 2.02 -4.54
C ASN A 246 -13.85 1.94 -4.25
N ASN A 247 -13.46 0.97 -3.41
CA ASN A 247 -12.08 0.77 -2.97
C ASN A 247 -11.32 -0.26 -3.81
N ALA A 248 -11.99 -1.29 -4.34
CA ALA A 248 -11.33 -2.30 -5.15
C ALA A 248 -10.60 -1.67 -6.34
N ALA A 249 -9.31 -1.98 -6.47
CA ALA A 249 -8.48 -1.51 -7.55
C ALA A 249 -7.39 -2.53 -7.91
N GLN A 250 -7.04 -2.56 -9.19
CA GLN A 250 -5.90 -3.29 -9.73
C GLN A 250 -4.88 -2.30 -10.25
N THR A 251 -3.72 -2.27 -9.60
CA THR A 251 -2.51 -1.54 -10.05
C THR A 251 -1.50 -2.50 -10.66
N VAL A 252 -1.38 -3.70 -10.08
CA VAL A 252 -0.57 -4.81 -10.57
C VAL A 252 -1.44 -6.03 -10.79
N ARG A 253 -1.40 -6.58 -12.01
CA ARG A 253 -2.09 -7.81 -12.36
C ARG A 253 -1.36 -9.01 -11.74
N ARG A 254 -2.11 -9.87 -11.07
CA ARG A 254 -1.61 -11.11 -10.46
C ARG A 254 -2.16 -12.32 -11.22
N PRO A 255 -1.30 -13.20 -11.76
CA PRO A 255 -1.71 -14.45 -12.40
C PRO A 255 -2.44 -15.40 -11.43
N SER A 256 -3.11 -16.43 -11.98
CA SER A 256 -3.88 -17.41 -11.21
C SER A 256 -3.06 -18.06 -10.08
N GLY A 257 -1.81 -18.42 -10.35
CA GLY A 257 -0.89 -19.02 -9.40
C GLY A 257 -0.67 -18.23 -8.11
N PHE A 258 -0.84 -16.91 -8.15
CA PHE A 258 -0.74 -16.06 -6.96
C PHE A 258 -1.81 -16.37 -5.90
N TYR A 259 -2.97 -16.87 -6.33
CA TYR A 259 -4.14 -17.07 -5.49
C TYR A 259 -4.39 -18.53 -5.08
N PHE A 260 -3.55 -19.48 -5.52
CA PHE A 260 -3.74 -20.92 -5.28
C PHE A 260 -3.93 -21.27 -3.80
N HIS A 261 -3.15 -20.65 -2.92
CA HIS A 261 -3.23 -20.86 -1.46
C HIS A 261 -4.58 -20.49 -0.83
N LEU A 262 -5.45 -19.78 -1.53
CA LEU A 262 -6.76 -19.36 -1.04
C LEU A 262 -7.88 -20.31 -1.42
N MET A 263 -7.68 -21.06 -2.51
CA MET A 263 -8.74 -21.87 -3.10
C MET A 263 -9.17 -23.04 -2.23
N GLU A 264 -8.32 -23.48 -1.30
CA GLU A 264 -8.67 -24.53 -0.35
C GLU A 264 -9.91 -24.13 0.47
N ASN A 265 -9.86 -22.97 1.13
CA ASN A 265 -10.98 -22.49 1.95
C ASN A 265 -12.18 -22.04 1.10
N GLU A 266 -11.96 -21.43 -0.07
CA GLU A 266 -13.06 -20.94 -0.91
C GLU A 266 -13.91 -22.07 -1.50
N LYS A 267 -13.35 -23.29 -1.63
CA LYS A 267 -14.08 -24.46 -2.12
C LYS A 267 -14.80 -25.24 -1.02
N LEU A 268 -14.53 -24.94 0.25
CA LEU A 268 -15.19 -25.63 1.35
C LEU A 268 -16.66 -25.21 1.42
N PRO A 269 -17.57 -26.17 1.67
CA PRO A 269 -18.92 -25.85 2.12
C PRO A 269 -18.89 -24.96 3.37
N VAL A 270 -19.84 -24.02 3.49
CA VAL A 270 -19.82 -23.02 4.57
C VAL A 270 -19.90 -23.64 5.96
N ASP A 271 -20.58 -24.78 6.11
CA ASP A 271 -20.65 -25.55 7.35
C ASP A 271 -19.30 -26.13 7.81
N GLN A 272 -18.33 -26.24 6.90
CA GLN A 272 -16.96 -26.69 7.19
C GLN A 272 -15.99 -25.53 7.49
N LEU A 273 -16.41 -24.27 7.26
CA LEU A 273 -15.63 -23.11 7.65
C LEU A 273 -15.66 -22.90 9.18
N PRO A 274 -14.71 -22.14 9.76
CA PRO A 274 -14.74 -21.81 11.19
C PRO A 274 -16.09 -21.23 11.62
N LYS A 275 -16.62 -21.66 12.78
CA LYS A 275 -17.98 -21.31 13.24
C LYS A 275 -18.28 -19.81 13.23
N LEU A 276 -17.30 -18.97 13.57
CA LEU A 276 -17.44 -17.51 13.58
C LEU A 276 -17.44 -16.89 12.16
N ALA A 277 -16.93 -17.59 11.15
CA ALA A 277 -16.95 -17.10 9.77
C ALA A 277 -18.30 -17.35 9.08
N GLN A 278 -19.02 -18.41 9.47
CA GLN A 278 -20.25 -18.84 8.79
C GLN A 278 -21.36 -17.77 8.75
N PRO A 279 -21.68 -17.06 9.87
CA PRO A 279 -22.76 -16.07 9.87
C PRO A 279 -22.50 -14.90 8.90
N LEU A 280 -21.23 -14.52 8.70
CA LEU A 280 -20.85 -13.42 7.81
C LEU A 280 -21.19 -13.71 6.33
N LEU A 281 -21.31 -14.98 5.96
CA LEU A 281 -21.60 -15.44 4.60
C LEU A 281 -23.08 -15.75 4.37
N GLN A 282 -23.92 -15.68 5.41
CA GLN A 282 -25.32 -16.11 5.32
C GLN A 282 -26.10 -15.34 4.24
N ASN A 283 -25.93 -14.02 4.19
CA ASN A 283 -26.59 -13.18 3.17
C ASN A 283 -26.10 -13.48 1.75
N HIS A 284 -24.83 -13.87 1.59
CA HIS A 284 -24.29 -14.30 0.31
C HIS A 284 -24.92 -15.62 -0.14
N ILE A 285 -25.03 -16.61 0.76
CA ILE A 285 -25.69 -17.89 0.47
C ILE A 285 -27.14 -17.67 0.05
N THR A 286 -27.89 -16.84 0.80
CA THR A 286 -29.27 -16.50 0.45
C THR A 286 -29.36 -15.83 -0.92
N CYS A 287 -28.47 -14.89 -1.23
CA CYS A 287 -28.38 -14.27 -2.55
C CYS A 287 -28.14 -15.31 -3.66
N LEU A 288 -27.24 -16.28 -3.45
CA LEU A 288 -26.98 -17.34 -4.43
C LEU A 288 -28.17 -18.31 -4.61
N GLN A 289 -28.90 -18.58 -3.53
CA GLN A 289 -30.12 -19.40 -3.56
C GLN A 289 -31.21 -18.72 -4.38
N GLU A 290 -31.47 -17.44 -4.11
CA GLU A 290 -32.44 -16.63 -4.86
C GLU A 290 -32.10 -16.60 -6.37
N LEU A 291 -30.82 -16.42 -6.72
CA LEU A 291 -30.37 -16.48 -8.11
C LEU A 291 -30.59 -17.85 -8.76
N SER A 292 -30.36 -18.92 -8.00
CA SER A 292 -30.57 -20.29 -8.48
C SER A 292 -32.06 -20.56 -8.73
N ASP A 293 -32.94 -20.16 -7.81
CA ASP A 293 -34.39 -20.34 -7.95
C ASP A 293 -34.97 -19.56 -9.14
N LEU A 294 -34.46 -18.34 -9.36
CA LEU A 294 -34.78 -17.55 -10.56
C LEU A 294 -34.33 -18.27 -11.84
N SER A 295 -33.13 -18.85 -11.85
CA SER A 295 -32.58 -19.55 -13.02
C SER A 295 -33.30 -20.85 -13.35
N VAL A 296 -33.74 -21.63 -12.36
CA VAL A 296 -34.49 -22.88 -12.53
C VAL A 296 -35.86 -22.62 -13.16
N SER A 297 -36.46 -21.47 -12.87
CA SER A 297 -37.71 -21.02 -13.49
C SER A 297 -37.54 -20.74 -15.00
N THR A 298 -36.34 -20.32 -15.42
CA THR A 298 -35.97 -20.04 -16.83
C THR A 298 -35.36 -21.24 -17.55
N ALA A 299 -34.74 -22.19 -16.83
CA ALA A 299 -33.96 -23.30 -17.37
C ALA A 299 -34.77 -24.55 -17.78
N LYS A 300 -36.11 -24.46 -17.87
CA LYS A 300 -36.92 -25.48 -18.58
C LYS A 300 -36.58 -25.61 -20.08
N THR A 301 -35.61 -24.87 -20.61
CA THR A 301 -35.32 -24.79 -22.06
C THR A 301 -33.89 -25.07 -22.53
N SER A 302 -32.86 -25.32 -21.71
CA SER A 302 -31.61 -25.95 -22.22
C SER A 302 -30.57 -26.28 -21.14
N LYS A 303 -30.05 -27.52 -21.16
CA LYS A 303 -28.87 -27.96 -20.40
C LYS A 303 -27.68 -28.04 -21.34
N ASN A 304 -26.64 -27.23 -21.14
CA ASN A 304 -25.33 -27.43 -21.76
C ASN A 304 -24.21 -27.21 -20.74
N ASN A 305 -23.26 -28.17 -20.68
CA ASN A 305 -22.16 -28.29 -19.70
C ASN A 305 -20.94 -27.38 -20.02
N VAL A 306 -21.15 -26.13 -20.40
CA VAL A 306 -20.08 -25.14 -20.60
C VAL A 306 -20.37 -23.97 -19.67
N LEU A 307 -19.39 -23.54 -18.86
CA LEU A 307 -19.48 -22.32 -18.04
C LEU A 307 -19.88 -21.16 -18.95
N PRO A 308 -21.13 -20.67 -18.90
CA PRO A 308 -21.58 -19.70 -19.88
C PRO A 308 -21.16 -18.32 -19.39
N VAL A 309 -20.11 -17.77 -19.99
CA VAL A 309 -19.68 -16.38 -19.83
C VAL A 309 -20.59 -15.43 -20.64
N THR A 310 -21.83 -15.84 -20.90
CA THR A 310 -22.81 -15.07 -21.67
C THR A 310 -23.78 -14.36 -20.73
N TRP A 311 -24.16 -13.13 -21.09
CA TRP A 311 -25.17 -12.32 -20.41
C TRP A 311 -26.51 -13.06 -20.14
N HIS A 312 -26.78 -14.11 -20.92
CA HIS A 312 -27.97 -14.96 -20.83
C HIS A 312 -27.63 -16.45 -20.71
N GLY A 313 -26.54 -16.77 -20.00
CA GLY A 313 -26.20 -18.15 -19.69
C GLY A 313 -27.32 -18.87 -18.90
N PRO A 314 -27.43 -20.22 -19.00
CA PRO A 314 -28.37 -21.01 -18.21
C PRO A 314 -28.26 -20.78 -16.69
N GLU A 315 -27.10 -20.31 -16.21
CA GLU A 315 -26.88 -19.91 -14.82
C GLU A 315 -26.34 -18.48 -14.75
N PRO A 316 -27.17 -17.47 -14.40
CA PRO A 316 -26.72 -16.08 -14.27
C PRO A 316 -25.82 -15.90 -13.04
N GLY A 317 -25.00 -14.85 -13.07
CA GLY A 317 -24.27 -14.40 -11.88
C GLY A 317 -23.00 -15.20 -11.56
N ILE A 318 -22.27 -15.72 -12.55
CA ILE A 318 -21.01 -16.46 -12.33
C ILE A 318 -19.97 -15.69 -11.49
N GLY A 319 -19.89 -14.37 -11.65
CA GLY A 319 -19.02 -13.51 -10.82
C GLY A 319 -19.48 -13.34 -9.38
N LEU A 320 -20.66 -13.83 -8.99
CA LEU A 320 -21.11 -13.96 -7.61
C LEU A 320 -20.87 -15.39 -7.11
N ARG A 321 -21.36 -16.39 -7.86
CA ARG A 321 -21.30 -17.82 -7.50
C ARG A 321 -19.88 -18.38 -7.43
N ASN A 322 -19.02 -17.92 -8.33
CA ASN A 322 -17.67 -18.45 -8.55
C ASN A 322 -16.63 -17.34 -8.58
N SER A 323 -16.84 -16.31 -7.75
CA SER A 323 -15.98 -15.13 -7.70
C SER A 323 -14.50 -15.47 -7.44
N ALA A 324 -14.24 -16.52 -6.65
CA ALA A 324 -12.90 -17.02 -6.38
C ALA A 324 -12.35 -17.83 -7.56
N GLU A 325 -13.12 -18.76 -8.14
CA GLU A 325 -12.65 -19.61 -9.25
C GLU A 325 -12.38 -18.81 -10.54
N LEU A 326 -13.09 -17.70 -10.77
CA LEU A 326 -12.79 -16.83 -11.90
C LEU A 326 -11.36 -16.26 -11.84
N SER A 327 -10.77 -16.12 -10.64
CA SER A 327 -9.36 -15.70 -10.49
C SER A 327 -8.37 -16.78 -10.93
N GLN A 328 -8.84 -18.02 -11.13
CA GLN A 328 -8.02 -19.17 -11.48
C GLN A 328 -7.91 -19.39 -12.99
N ILE A 329 -8.67 -18.64 -13.80
CA ILE A 329 -8.64 -18.74 -15.26
C ILE A 329 -7.28 -18.20 -15.76
N PRO A 330 -6.39 -19.06 -16.28
CA PRO A 330 -5.08 -18.62 -16.75
C PRO A 330 -5.22 -17.83 -18.06
N TYR A 331 -4.36 -16.84 -18.27
CA TYR A 331 -4.24 -16.20 -19.58
C TYR A 331 -3.18 -16.92 -20.41
N SER A 332 -3.31 -16.89 -21.73
CA SER A 332 -2.40 -17.61 -22.64
C SER A 332 -0.93 -17.23 -22.46
N PHE A 333 -0.64 -15.97 -22.10
CA PHE A 333 0.71 -15.48 -21.84
C PHE A 333 1.26 -15.81 -20.44
N ASP A 334 0.43 -16.31 -19.51
CA ASP A 334 0.88 -16.79 -18.20
C ASP A 334 1.62 -18.11 -18.28
N ASN A 335 1.41 -18.89 -19.35
CA ASN A 335 2.02 -20.20 -19.53
C ASN A 335 3.56 -20.16 -19.60
N SER A 336 4.13 -18.97 -19.82
CA SER A 336 5.58 -18.74 -19.80
C SER A 336 6.18 -18.68 -18.38
N LEU A 337 5.35 -18.59 -17.34
CA LEU A 337 5.79 -18.46 -15.95
C LEU A 337 5.86 -19.84 -15.27
N GLN A 338 7.00 -20.16 -14.66
CA GLN A 338 7.08 -21.27 -13.71
C GLN A 338 6.53 -20.83 -12.36
N THR A 339 5.25 -21.15 -12.10
CA THR A 339 4.49 -20.71 -10.93
C THR A 339 5.23 -20.90 -9.61
N SER A 340 5.86 -22.06 -9.37
CA SER A 340 6.56 -22.36 -8.12
C SER A 340 7.82 -21.52 -7.89
N GLU A 341 8.46 -21.02 -8.95
CA GLU A 341 9.63 -20.14 -8.85
C GLU A 341 9.22 -18.70 -8.50
N VAL A 342 8.15 -18.20 -9.13
CA VAL A 342 7.71 -16.81 -8.97
C VAL A 342 6.72 -16.61 -7.82
N PHE A 343 5.98 -17.66 -7.44
CA PHE A 343 5.02 -17.72 -6.34
C PHE A 343 5.33 -18.94 -5.46
N PRO A 344 6.40 -18.88 -4.64
CA PRO A 344 6.80 -20.01 -3.82
C PRO A 344 5.75 -20.36 -2.76
N GLU A 345 5.36 -21.63 -2.71
CA GLU A 345 4.36 -22.14 -1.76
C GLU A 345 4.75 -21.87 -0.30
N GLY A 346 3.76 -21.51 0.51
CA GLY A 346 3.94 -21.22 1.94
C GLY A 346 4.67 -19.91 2.28
N LYS A 347 5.14 -19.14 1.28
CA LYS A 347 5.75 -17.83 1.52
C LYS A 347 4.74 -16.71 1.36
N LEU A 348 4.35 -16.15 2.50
CA LEU A 348 3.46 -15.00 2.57
C LEU A 348 4.21 -13.74 3.03
N ASP A 349 3.72 -12.57 2.64
CA ASP A 349 4.13 -11.27 3.14
C ASP A 349 3.45 -10.92 4.48
N ALA A 350 3.75 -9.74 5.04
CA ALA A 350 3.20 -9.27 6.31
C ALA A 350 1.67 -9.10 6.30
N ASP A 351 1.04 -8.99 5.13
CA ASP A 351 -0.41 -8.89 4.94
C ASP A 351 -1.06 -10.27 4.71
N LEU A 352 -0.29 -11.35 4.85
CA LEU A 352 -0.68 -12.72 4.54
C LEU A 352 -1.11 -12.88 3.06
N GLN A 353 -0.37 -12.26 2.14
CA GLN A 353 -0.49 -12.47 0.69
C GLN A 353 0.71 -13.24 0.14
N GLN A 354 0.49 -13.99 -0.93
CA GLN A 354 1.56 -14.67 -1.66
C GLN A 354 2.68 -13.69 -2.04
N VAL A 355 3.94 -14.07 -1.79
CA VAL A 355 5.08 -13.28 -2.28
C VAL A 355 5.18 -13.40 -3.80
N ASP A 356 5.33 -12.26 -4.49
CA ASP A 356 5.55 -12.16 -5.93
C ASP A 356 7.02 -11.87 -6.25
N LEU A 357 7.72 -12.85 -6.80
CA LEU A 357 9.14 -12.77 -7.15
C LEU A 357 9.38 -12.49 -8.64
N ARG A 358 8.35 -12.13 -9.41
CA ARG A 358 8.53 -11.76 -10.83
C ARG A 358 9.47 -10.56 -10.95
N LYS A 359 10.39 -10.63 -11.92
CA LYS A 359 11.38 -9.56 -12.19
C LYS A 359 10.75 -8.30 -12.79
N THR A 360 9.59 -8.45 -13.42
CA THR A 360 8.77 -7.36 -13.96
C THR A 360 7.30 -7.62 -13.66
N ASN A 361 6.52 -6.54 -13.55
CA ASN A 361 5.09 -6.58 -13.29
C ASN A 361 4.40 -5.39 -13.98
N SER A 362 3.07 -5.33 -13.94
CA SER A 362 2.26 -4.30 -14.61
C SER A 362 2.68 -2.86 -14.32
N TRP A 363 3.22 -2.61 -13.12
CA TRP A 363 3.66 -1.29 -12.70
C TRP A 363 4.83 -0.75 -13.54
N ARG A 364 5.63 -1.65 -14.11
CA ARG A 364 6.81 -1.32 -14.92
C ARG A 364 6.56 -1.36 -16.43
N LEU A 365 5.46 -1.94 -16.88
CA LEU A 365 5.15 -2.11 -18.30
C LEU A 365 4.86 -0.77 -18.98
N LYS A 366 5.30 -0.65 -20.24
CA LYS A 366 5.07 0.50 -21.12
C LYS A 366 4.03 0.18 -22.19
N LEU A 367 3.63 1.22 -22.94
CA LEU A 367 2.81 1.02 -24.13
C LEU A 367 3.54 0.12 -25.14
N GLY A 368 2.86 -0.91 -25.63
CA GLY A 368 3.47 -1.98 -26.46
C GLY A 368 3.90 -3.22 -25.68
N GLU A 369 3.97 -3.17 -24.35
CA GLU A 369 4.30 -4.30 -23.48
C GLU A 369 3.09 -4.83 -22.68
N ILE A 370 1.96 -4.14 -22.76
CA ILE A 370 0.74 -4.45 -22.00
C ILE A 370 -0.17 -5.30 -22.86
N GLU A 371 -0.50 -6.48 -22.35
CA GLU A 371 -1.47 -7.38 -22.98
C GLU A 371 -2.87 -6.79 -22.95
N THR A 372 -3.60 -6.95 -24.06
CA THR A 372 -4.94 -6.36 -24.21
C THR A 372 -5.91 -6.84 -23.14
N THR A 373 -5.84 -8.11 -22.74
CA THR A 373 -6.72 -8.67 -21.71
C THR A 373 -6.43 -8.06 -20.33
N GLU A 374 -5.17 -7.81 -19.99
CA GLU A 374 -4.79 -7.13 -18.76
C GLU A 374 -5.27 -5.67 -18.76
N MET A 375 -5.13 -4.97 -19.90
CA MET A 375 -5.65 -3.61 -20.04
C MET A 375 -7.17 -3.56 -19.82
N VAL A 376 -7.92 -4.47 -20.45
CA VAL A 376 -9.38 -4.57 -20.29
C VAL A 376 -9.76 -4.92 -18.85
N GLU A 377 -9.07 -5.87 -18.22
CA GLU A 377 -9.27 -6.23 -16.82
C GLU A 377 -9.12 -5.01 -15.89
N VAL A 378 -8.06 -4.22 -16.06
CA VAL A 378 -7.83 -3.01 -15.26
C VAL A 378 -8.93 -1.98 -15.48
N GLN A 379 -9.41 -1.78 -16.71
CA GLN A 379 -10.53 -0.86 -16.97
C GLN A 379 -11.83 -1.36 -16.33
N LEU A 380 -12.11 -2.66 -16.41
CA LEU A 380 -13.30 -3.26 -15.82
C LEU A 380 -13.33 -3.06 -14.30
N VAL A 381 -12.23 -3.37 -13.62
CA VAL A 381 -12.13 -3.28 -12.15
C VAL A 381 -12.09 -1.82 -11.67
N ASN A 382 -11.28 -0.96 -12.30
CA ASN A 382 -10.98 0.36 -11.75
C ASN A 382 -11.93 1.47 -12.20
N ALA A 383 -12.64 1.29 -13.32
CA ALA A 383 -13.48 2.35 -13.91
C ALA A 383 -14.90 1.89 -14.21
N VAL A 384 -15.08 0.75 -14.92
CA VAL A 384 -16.41 0.30 -15.35
C VAL A 384 -17.25 -0.20 -14.17
N ALA A 385 -16.70 -1.05 -13.29
CA ALA A 385 -17.43 -1.54 -12.14
C ALA A 385 -17.83 -0.40 -11.15
N PRO A 386 -16.93 0.55 -10.79
CA PRO A 386 -17.32 1.75 -10.05
C PRO A 386 -18.42 2.56 -10.74
N PHE A 387 -18.35 2.73 -12.06
CA PHE A 387 -19.41 3.38 -12.83
C PHE A 387 -20.76 2.67 -12.66
N VAL A 388 -20.81 1.35 -12.83
CA VAL A 388 -22.05 0.56 -12.68
C VAL A 388 -22.59 0.68 -11.26
N LEU A 389 -21.74 0.53 -10.24
CA LEU A 389 -22.14 0.67 -8.83
C LEU A 389 -22.70 2.06 -8.55
N CYS A 390 -22.03 3.14 -8.99
CA CYS A 390 -22.53 4.50 -8.80
C CYS A 390 -23.84 4.72 -9.56
N ASN A 391 -23.92 4.29 -10.82
CA ASN A 391 -25.09 4.51 -11.67
C ASN A 391 -26.34 3.80 -11.15
N ARG A 392 -26.18 2.57 -10.66
CA ARG A 392 -27.30 1.76 -10.14
C ARG A 392 -27.67 2.17 -8.73
N LEU A 393 -26.72 2.08 -7.80
CA LEU A 393 -26.99 2.25 -6.37
C LEU A 393 -27.31 3.69 -5.98
N SER A 394 -26.91 4.70 -6.77
CA SER A 394 -27.32 6.08 -6.51
C SER A 394 -28.84 6.26 -6.50
N ASN A 395 -29.60 5.47 -7.26
CA ASN A 395 -31.07 5.53 -7.23
C ASN A 395 -31.62 5.14 -5.85
N LEU A 396 -31.04 4.10 -5.23
CA LEU A 396 -31.37 3.71 -3.86
C LEU A 396 -30.96 4.80 -2.87
N MET A 397 -29.76 5.38 -3.03
CA MET A 397 -29.29 6.47 -2.18
C MET A 397 -30.19 7.70 -2.27
N MET A 398 -30.75 8.01 -3.44
CA MET A 398 -31.62 9.17 -3.66
C MET A 398 -33.05 9.02 -3.14
N LYS A 399 -33.49 7.82 -2.72
CA LYS A 399 -34.84 7.61 -2.15
C LYS A 399 -35.08 8.47 -0.91
N GLU A 400 -34.03 8.70 -0.12
CA GLU A 400 -34.06 9.49 1.10
C GLU A 400 -32.90 10.49 1.09
N ASN A 401 -33.19 11.78 1.21
CA ASN A 401 -32.18 12.81 1.34
C ASN A 401 -31.89 13.07 2.83
N THR A 402 -30.85 12.41 3.34
CA THR A 402 -30.37 12.58 4.73
C THR A 402 -29.40 13.76 4.87
N GLY A 403 -28.93 14.34 3.76
CA GLY A 403 -27.93 15.41 3.79
C GLY A 403 -26.54 14.98 4.26
N GLN A 404 -26.27 13.68 4.34
CA GLN A 404 -25.03 13.14 4.92
C GLN A 404 -24.53 11.86 4.20
N LYS A 405 -24.99 11.59 2.98
CA LYS A 405 -24.60 10.38 2.22
C LYS A 405 -23.30 10.60 1.48
N HIS A 406 -22.52 9.55 1.28
CA HIS A 406 -21.21 9.66 0.63
C HIS A 406 -20.97 8.59 -0.43
N ILE A 407 -20.39 9.01 -1.55
CA ILE A 407 -19.75 8.10 -2.52
C ILE A 407 -18.26 8.43 -2.55
N ILE A 408 -17.43 7.46 -2.18
CA ILE A 408 -15.98 7.62 -2.13
C ILE A 408 -15.33 6.72 -3.17
N ASN A 409 -14.72 7.35 -4.17
CA ASN A 409 -13.97 6.68 -5.21
C ASN A 409 -12.48 6.68 -4.84
N VAL A 410 -11.94 5.52 -4.49
CA VAL A 410 -10.52 5.40 -4.13
C VAL A 410 -9.67 5.49 -5.40
N SER A 411 -9.04 6.65 -5.56
CA SER A 411 -8.21 6.99 -6.71
C SER A 411 -6.75 7.15 -6.29
N ALA A 412 -5.94 7.71 -7.19
CA ALA A 412 -4.54 7.97 -6.93
C ALA A 412 -4.01 9.11 -7.81
N MET A 413 -2.83 9.63 -7.47
CA MET A 413 -2.10 10.63 -8.26
C MET A 413 -1.82 10.20 -9.71
N GLU A 414 -1.85 8.90 -9.99
CA GLU A 414 -1.75 8.28 -11.32
C GLU A 414 -2.84 8.80 -12.28
N GLY A 415 -4.04 9.06 -11.76
CA GLY A 415 -5.20 9.57 -12.53
C GLY A 415 -5.17 11.06 -12.84
N LYS A 416 -4.25 11.82 -12.26
CA LYS A 416 -4.12 13.27 -12.47
C LYS A 416 -3.40 13.58 -13.77
N PHE A 417 -3.91 14.48 -14.62
CA PHE A 417 -3.31 14.78 -15.93
C PHE A 417 -2.02 15.61 -15.83
N HIS A 418 -2.10 16.77 -15.15
CA HIS A 418 -0.99 17.71 -15.06
C HIS A 418 -0.13 17.42 -13.82
N ARG A 419 0.96 16.69 -14.02
CA ARG A 419 2.00 16.46 -12.99
C ARG A 419 3.34 16.94 -13.53
N PHE A 420 4.19 17.50 -12.66
CA PHE A 420 5.54 17.96 -13.02
C PHE A 420 6.36 16.94 -13.82
N LYS A 421 6.15 15.65 -13.57
CA LYS A 421 6.72 14.54 -14.33
C LYS A 421 5.80 13.32 -14.25
N LYS A 422 5.42 12.75 -15.38
CA LYS A 422 4.84 11.40 -15.48
C LYS A 422 5.85 10.47 -16.13
N GLU A 423 5.97 9.26 -15.59
CA GLU A 423 6.76 8.21 -16.22
C GLU A 423 5.96 7.56 -17.35
N ASP A 424 6.66 6.90 -18.28
CA ASP A 424 6.10 6.25 -19.47
C ASP A 424 5.58 4.82 -19.18
N ARG A 425 5.24 4.54 -17.92
CA ARG A 425 4.90 3.19 -17.41
C ARG A 425 3.46 3.13 -16.91
N HIS A 426 2.92 1.92 -16.79
CA HIS A 426 1.56 1.59 -16.33
C HIS A 426 0.45 2.49 -16.91
N PRO A 427 0.46 2.83 -18.22
CA PRO A 427 -0.53 3.74 -18.82
C PRO A 427 -1.98 3.24 -18.66
N HIS A 428 -2.21 1.93 -18.67
CA HIS A 428 -3.54 1.34 -18.49
C HIS A 428 -4.15 1.66 -17.10
N THR A 429 -3.34 1.64 -16.03
CA THR A 429 -3.74 2.06 -14.68
C THR A 429 -3.98 3.56 -14.60
N ASN A 430 -3.08 4.37 -15.20
CA ASN A 430 -3.23 5.83 -15.26
C ASN A 430 -4.55 6.23 -15.94
N MET A 431 -4.86 5.62 -17.09
CA MET A 431 -6.10 5.84 -17.83
C MET A 431 -7.33 5.50 -16.98
N ALA A 432 -7.32 4.34 -16.29
CA ALA A 432 -8.47 3.92 -15.49
C ALA A 432 -8.70 4.84 -14.28
N LYS A 433 -7.63 5.27 -13.60
CA LYS A 433 -7.73 6.24 -12.49
C LYS A 433 -8.17 7.62 -12.96
N ALA A 434 -7.74 8.05 -14.15
CA ALA A 434 -8.22 9.29 -14.77
C ALA A 434 -9.72 9.21 -15.11
N ALA A 435 -10.19 8.07 -15.62
CA ALA A 435 -11.61 7.85 -15.89
C ALA A 435 -12.45 7.89 -14.60
N LEU A 436 -11.97 7.28 -13.51
CA LEU A 436 -12.63 7.32 -12.20
C LEU A 436 -12.66 8.74 -11.60
N ASN A 437 -11.58 9.51 -11.77
CA ASN A 437 -11.54 10.93 -11.41
C ASN A 437 -12.58 11.73 -12.21
N MET A 438 -12.65 11.50 -13.52
CA MET A 438 -13.60 12.19 -14.40
C MET A 438 -15.06 11.85 -14.07
N LEU A 439 -15.34 10.59 -13.72
CA LEU A 439 -16.67 10.18 -13.21
C LEU A 439 -17.07 11.02 -11.99
N THR A 440 -16.16 11.13 -11.02
CA THR A 440 -16.38 11.92 -9.79
C THR A 440 -16.63 13.40 -10.12
N HIS A 441 -15.76 13.99 -10.94
CA HIS A 441 -15.85 15.39 -11.31
C HIS A 441 -17.16 15.71 -12.05
N THR A 442 -17.59 14.81 -12.95
CA THR A 442 -18.79 15.00 -13.77
C THR A 442 -20.09 14.83 -12.97
N SER A 443 -20.18 13.81 -12.12
CA SER A 443 -21.47 13.41 -11.53
C SER A 443 -21.78 14.08 -10.18
N SER A 444 -20.76 14.54 -9.46
CA SER A 444 -20.90 15.03 -8.07
C SER A 444 -21.91 16.15 -7.87
N ALA A 445 -21.98 17.13 -8.78
CA ALA A 445 -22.85 18.30 -8.65
C ALA A 445 -24.35 17.93 -8.65
N THR A 446 -24.73 16.88 -9.38
CA THR A 446 -26.11 16.38 -9.40
C THR A 446 -26.44 15.66 -8.10
N PHE A 447 -25.56 14.76 -7.65
CA PHE A 447 -25.76 13.99 -6.42
C PHE A 447 -25.77 14.85 -5.16
N ALA A 448 -25.01 15.95 -5.13
CA ALA A 448 -25.02 16.88 -4.00
C ALA A 448 -26.41 17.50 -3.74
N LYS A 449 -27.23 17.68 -4.78
CA LYS A 449 -28.61 18.20 -4.64
C LYS A 449 -29.53 17.22 -3.89
N SER A 450 -29.19 15.94 -3.90
CA SER A 450 -29.89 14.87 -3.19
C SER A 450 -29.20 14.48 -1.87
N GLY A 451 -28.27 15.32 -1.36
CA GLY A 451 -27.54 15.06 -0.11
C GLY A 451 -26.50 13.95 -0.21
N ILE A 452 -26.01 13.66 -1.43
CA ILE A 452 -24.99 12.64 -1.69
C ILE A 452 -23.69 13.31 -2.15
N TYR A 453 -22.65 13.15 -1.34
CA TYR A 453 -21.36 13.81 -1.51
C TYR A 453 -20.35 12.84 -2.13
N MET A 454 -20.10 13.03 -3.44
CA MET A 454 -19.20 12.18 -4.21
C MET A 454 -17.80 12.80 -4.31
N ASN A 455 -16.76 12.09 -3.89
CA ASN A 455 -15.36 12.53 -3.95
C ASN A 455 -14.41 11.43 -4.44
N ALA A 456 -13.28 11.84 -5.00
CA ALA A 456 -12.15 10.99 -5.33
C ALA A 456 -11.08 11.17 -4.26
N VAL A 457 -10.47 10.07 -3.79
CA VAL A 457 -9.51 10.14 -2.67
C VAL A 457 -8.23 9.41 -3.01
N ASP A 458 -7.10 10.12 -2.91
CA ASP A 458 -5.74 9.55 -2.96
C ASP A 458 -5.38 8.96 -1.59
N THR A 459 -5.01 7.68 -1.58
CA THR A 459 -4.57 6.98 -0.36
C THR A 459 -3.15 7.37 0.07
N GLY A 460 -2.43 8.09 -0.79
CA GLY A 460 -1.01 8.35 -0.63
C GLY A 460 -0.15 7.11 -0.85
N TRP A 461 1.14 7.22 -0.57
CA TRP A 461 2.09 6.16 -0.87
C TRP A 461 2.20 5.15 0.28
N VAL A 462 1.37 4.11 0.21
CA VAL A 462 1.26 3.05 1.22
C VAL A 462 2.14 1.83 0.88
N THR A 463 2.14 1.40 -0.38
CA THR A 463 2.87 0.22 -0.88
C THR A 463 3.85 0.59 -1.99
N ASP A 464 4.97 -0.13 -2.09
CA ASP A 464 5.86 -0.06 -3.24
C ASP A 464 5.45 -1.14 -4.25
N GLU A 465 4.84 -0.73 -5.37
CA GLU A 465 4.34 -1.65 -6.40
C GLU A 465 5.46 -2.21 -7.30
N ASP A 466 6.69 -1.75 -7.12
CA ASP A 466 7.83 -2.28 -7.87
C ASP A 466 8.15 -3.75 -7.52
N PRO A 467 8.72 -4.50 -8.48
CA PRO A 467 9.24 -5.84 -8.24
C PRO A 467 10.10 -5.94 -6.97
N ALA A 468 9.97 -7.05 -6.23
CA ALA A 468 10.57 -7.24 -4.91
C ALA A 468 12.08 -6.94 -4.86
N GLU A 469 12.83 -7.32 -5.91
CA GLU A 469 14.27 -7.05 -6.03
C GLU A 469 14.56 -5.54 -6.09
N LEU A 470 13.78 -4.77 -6.87
CA LEU A 470 13.95 -3.33 -6.99
C LEU A 470 13.55 -2.62 -5.69
N SER A 471 12.46 -3.05 -5.07
CA SER A 471 12.00 -2.52 -3.79
C SER A 471 13.06 -2.75 -2.70
N LYS A 472 13.66 -3.95 -2.63
CA LYS A 472 14.78 -4.25 -1.73
C LYS A 472 15.99 -3.37 -2.01
N LYS A 473 16.36 -3.17 -3.27
CA LYS A 473 17.46 -2.29 -3.67
C LYS A 473 17.22 -0.83 -3.24
N LYS A 474 15.99 -0.32 -3.32
CA LYS A 474 15.65 1.03 -2.81
C LYS A 474 15.83 1.12 -1.30
N VAL A 475 15.46 0.09 -0.54
CA VAL A 475 15.67 0.04 0.92
C VAL A 475 17.17 0.06 1.23
N GLU A 476 17.97 -0.76 0.55
CA GLU A 476 19.42 -0.87 0.80
C GLU A 476 20.18 0.40 0.43
N VAL A 477 19.90 0.96 -0.75
CA VAL A 477 20.66 2.08 -1.32
C VAL A 477 20.13 3.44 -0.85
N HIS A 478 18.81 3.59 -0.73
CA HIS A 478 18.18 4.88 -0.45
C HIS A 478 17.52 4.96 0.93
N ASP A 479 17.54 3.88 1.71
CA ASP A 479 16.80 3.78 2.98
C ASP A 479 15.30 4.13 2.80
N PHE A 480 14.80 3.86 1.59
CA PHE A 480 13.46 4.22 1.19
C PHE A 480 12.45 3.19 1.69
N GLN A 481 11.37 3.68 2.26
CA GLN A 481 10.15 2.93 2.52
C GLN A 481 8.96 3.84 2.19
N PRO A 482 7.81 3.27 1.79
CA PRO A 482 6.59 4.05 1.67
C PRO A 482 6.32 4.86 2.96
N PRO A 483 5.99 6.16 2.84
CA PRO A 483 5.83 7.07 3.97
C PRO A 483 4.57 6.82 4.81
N LEU A 484 3.62 6.04 4.30
CA LEU A 484 2.33 5.76 4.92
C LEU A 484 2.11 4.26 5.03
N ASP A 485 1.28 3.81 5.97
CA ASP A 485 0.81 2.43 6.06
C ASP A 485 -0.67 2.28 5.64
N ILE A 486 -1.21 1.06 5.75
CA ILE A 486 -2.59 0.77 5.32
C ILE A 486 -3.65 1.45 6.22
N VAL A 487 -3.30 1.77 7.47
CA VAL A 487 -4.17 2.51 8.39
C VAL A 487 -4.24 3.98 7.95
N ASP A 488 -3.11 4.57 7.57
CA ASP A 488 -3.05 5.91 6.97
C ASP A 488 -3.86 6.01 5.68
N GLY A 489 -3.80 4.97 4.84
CA GLY A 489 -4.57 4.88 3.60
C GLY A 489 -6.08 4.82 3.87
N ALA A 490 -6.51 3.97 4.80
CA ALA A 490 -7.92 3.86 5.21
C ALA A 490 -8.45 5.16 5.82
N ALA A 491 -7.67 5.79 6.70
CA ALA A 491 -8.00 7.07 7.32
C ALA A 491 -8.27 8.17 6.28
N ARG A 492 -7.42 8.27 5.24
CA ARG A 492 -7.63 9.23 4.13
C ARG A 492 -8.93 8.98 3.39
N VAL A 493 -9.21 7.73 3.05
CA VAL A 493 -10.44 7.35 2.34
C VAL A 493 -11.69 7.69 3.16
N MET A 494 -11.64 7.43 4.47
CA MET A 494 -12.77 7.65 5.37
C MET A 494 -12.95 9.12 5.79
N ASP A 495 -11.91 9.93 5.73
CA ASP A 495 -11.91 11.33 6.16
C ASP A 495 -13.07 12.18 5.61
N PRO A 496 -13.37 12.21 4.28
CA PRO A 496 -14.48 13.03 3.78
C PRO A 496 -15.85 12.66 4.37
N LEU A 497 -16.04 11.39 4.75
CA LEU A 497 -17.25 10.93 5.44
C LEU A 497 -17.19 11.34 6.91
N ILE A 498 -16.14 10.96 7.64
CA ILE A 498 -16.05 11.17 9.09
C ILE A 498 -15.99 12.66 9.44
N ASP A 499 -15.15 13.42 8.76
CA ASP A 499 -15.06 14.88 8.93
C ASP A 499 -16.37 15.56 8.55
N GLY A 500 -17.03 15.09 7.49
CA GLY A 500 -18.34 15.55 7.06
C GLY A 500 -19.41 15.37 8.13
N ILE A 501 -19.54 14.15 8.69
CA ILE A 501 -20.49 13.84 9.77
C ILE A 501 -20.19 14.68 11.02
N ASN A 502 -18.93 14.76 11.44
CA ASN A 502 -18.55 15.44 12.68
C ASN A 502 -18.69 16.97 12.59
N THR A 503 -18.49 17.57 11.42
CA THR A 503 -18.50 19.03 11.23
C THR A 503 -19.77 19.57 10.60
N GLY A 504 -20.59 18.71 9.99
CA GLY A 504 -21.71 19.09 9.13
C GLY A 504 -21.29 19.73 7.80
N LYS A 505 -20.00 19.71 7.46
CA LYS A 505 -19.45 20.29 6.22
C LYS A 505 -18.88 19.20 5.34
N HIS A 506 -19.58 18.93 4.24
CA HIS A 506 -19.20 17.84 3.34
C HIS A 506 -18.50 18.36 2.09
N TRP A 507 -17.35 17.78 1.76
CA TRP A 507 -16.72 17.97 0.46
C TRP A 507 -17.57 17.33 -0.64
N SER A 508 -17.63 17.94 -1.83
CA SER A 508 -18.27 17.34 -3.00
C SER A 508 -17.53 17.70 -4.27
N GLY A 509 -17.35 16.73 -5.15
CA GLY A 509 -16.69 16.92 -6.44
C GLY A 509 -15.22 17.31 -6.31
N LYS A 510 -14.55 16.84 -5.26
CA LYS A 510 -13.12 17.10 -5.02
C LYS A 510 -12.28 15.86 -5.24
N PHE A 511 -11.04 16.10 -5.68
CA PHE A 511 -9.95 15.14 -5.53
C PHE A 511 -9.21 15.47 -4.24
N LEU A 512 -9.28 14.58 -3.25
CA LEU A 512 -8.70 14.78 -1.94
C LEU A 512 -7.35 14.06 -1.86
N LYS A 513 -6.33 14.80 -1.41
CA LYS A 513 -5.00 14.28 -1.11
C LYS A 513 -4.51 14.87 0.20
N ASP A 514 -3.96 14.00 1.06
CA ASP A 514 -3.50 14.40 2.39
C ASP A 514 -4.59 15.17 3.18
N TYR A 515 -5.84 14.69 3.10
CA TYR A 515 -7.04 15.26 3.74
C TYR A 515 -7.56 16.60 3.17
N PHE A 516 -6.94 17.13 2.10
CA PHE A 516 -7.34 18.41 1.52
C PHE A 516 -7.66 18.31 0.02
N PRO A 517 -8.58 19.16 -0.49
CA PRO A 517 -8.79 19.27 -1.93
C PRO A 517 -7.54 19.71 -2.69
N ILE A 518 -7.25 19.03 -3.78
CA ILE A 518 -6.23 19.40 -4.76
C ILE A 518 -6.85 19.58 -6.15
N ASP A 519 -6.06 20.12 -7.07
CA ASP A 519 -6.40 20.19 -8.48
C ASP A 519 -6.40 18.80 -9.15
N TRP A 520 -7.32 18.64 -10.10
CA TRP A 520 -7.61 17.39 -10.83
C TRP A 520 -6.47 16.89 -11.71
#